data_AF-A0A6P7SUN3-F1
#
_entry.id   AF-A0A6P7SUN3-F1
#
_cell.length_a   1.000
_cell.length_b   1.000
_cell.length_c   1.000
_cell.angle_alpha   90.00
_cell.angle_beta   90.00
_cell.angle_gamma   90.00
#
_symmetry.space_group_name_H-M   'P 1'
#
loop_
_entity.id
_entity.type
_entity.pdbx_description
1 polymer ?
#
loop_
_entity_poly.entity_id
_entity_poly.type
_entity_poly.pdbx_seq_one_letter_code
_entity_poly.pdbx_strand_id
1 'polypeptide(L)'
;MAALRSRFPVVVVLGATGTGKSKLAIELAKVFSGEIINADSMQAYKGLDIITNKVTAEERAECPHHLLDFVSPLNFKYTIADFQSASIPIIENLLSNQKLPVIVGGTNYYIESLLWKFLIEKEEHPESTGNDSARNVTSERVPFSLKCEAETVDNKDKELLAHISTDSGSPKYIPTECSPIPKRRKLNAKHGNESSRDDITVTHKSEIDSTTQLVKTEGKNVDGDSSDSESSHSDRTELKSSCTDNTDVNNTVSDSHKEYCTRETTNISECDITSFPLCDIRQWGYEVDSVQLHARLKQLDPTSAQKIHPNDRRKLIRALEIYDKHGIPKSEILKEQHKSVGLDAISGPLRYPKSCIFWIQCDQEVLNERLDKRVDDMLQRGLVSELLDFHKQYNESRIKEGIELDYTLGIFQSIGFKEFHEYLIMSEEERNTKKGDQLFNEGVEALKRVTRKYARKQVRWLNNRLLKRSPDNTPPVYALDATDVTHWQNKVHNPAVEVLQAMMKDEIPAIPTAPHLEEPKNKHVLNVCDICDGIILVTEKDFKMHMASRKHKKNLARKKALELKNQEIEKEKQRDVTEEENH
;
A
#
# COMPACT_ATOMS: atom_id res chain seq x y z
N MET A 1 41.49 -9.09 -2.52
CA MET A 1 40.82 -10.28 -1.97
C MET A 1 39.42 -10.32 -2.52
N ALA A 2 39.02 -11.39 -3.21
CA ALA A 2 37.63 -11.55 -3.64
C ALA A 2 36.76 -11.61 -2.38
N ALA A 3 35.79 -10.70 -2.24
CA ALA A 3 34.83 -10.75 -1.15
C ALA A 3 34.19 -12.15 -1.12
N LEU A 4 34.26 -12.83 0.03
CA LEU A 4 33.62 -14.13 0.20
C LEU A 4 32.14 -13.96 -0.17
N ARG A 5 31.72 -14.54 -1.30
CA ARG A 5 30.31 -14.54 -1.69
C ARG A 5 29.53 -15.34 -0.65
N SER A 6 28.45 -14.76 -0.13
CA SER A 6 27.56 -15.47 0.80
C SER A 6 27.01 -16.72 0.15
N ARG A 7 26.97 -17.83 0.91
CA ARG A 7 26.29 -19.05 0.45
C ARG A 7 24.77 -18.87 0.42
N PHE A 8 24.25 -17.91 1.18
CA PHE A 8 22.82 -17.69 1.31
C PHE A 8 22.27 -16.84 0.16
N PRO A 9 21.13 -17.22 -0.44
CA PRO A 9 20.41 -16.35 -1.36
C PRO A 9 19.66 -15.25 -0.61
N VAL A 10 19.28 -14.19 -1.33
CA VAL A 10 18.20 -13.30 -0.88
C VAL A 10 16.85 -13.96 -1.15
N VAL A 11 16.07 -14.19 -0.11
CA VAL A 11 14.78 -14.89 -0.21
C VAL A 11 13.65 -13.87 -0.11
N VAL A 12 12.67 -14.00 -1.00
CA VAL A 12 11.46 -13.20 -0.95
C VAL A 12 10.25 -14.11 -0.80
N VAL A 13 9.39 -13.83 0.18
CA VAL A 13 8.11 -14.53 0.37
C VAL A 13 6.96 -13.62 -0.05
N LEU A 14 6.31 -13.99 -1.16
CA LEU A 14 5.19 -13.29 -1.80
C LEU A 14 3.90 -14.08 -1.70
N GLY A 15 2.78 -13.38 -1.84
CA GLY A 15 1.44 -13.95 -1.81
C GLY A 15 0.39 -12.95 -1.36
N ALA A 16 -0.88 -13.27 -1.59
CA ALA A 16 -1.97 -12.44 -1.10
C ALA A 16 -1.96 -12.34 0.43
N THR A 17 -2.58 -11.31 0.99
CA THR A 17 -2.90 -11.29 2.43
C THR A 17 -3.68 -12.56 2.81
N GLY A 18 -3.46 -13.10 4.02
CA GLY A 18 -4.11 -14.33 4.49
C GLY A 18 -3.54 -15.66 3.97
N THR A 19 -2.50 -15.68 3.13
CA THR A 19 -1.93 -16.95 2.60
C THR A 19 -0.88 -17.62 3.48
N GLY A 20 -0.42 -16.98 4.58
CA GLY A 20 0.60 -17.55 5.47
C GLY A 20 2.03 -17.07 5.23
N LYS A 21 2.24 -15.92 4.58
CA LYS A 21 3.57 -15.35 4.31
C LYS A 21 4.48 -15.27 5.54
N SER A 22 4.00 -14.68 6.63
CA SER A 22 4.78 -14.51 7.86
C SER A 22 5.16 -15.87 8.46
N LYS A 23 4.22 -16.83 8.46
CA LYS A 23 4.46 -18.20 8.94
C LYS A 23 5.62 -18.85 8.20
N LEU A 24 5.60 -18.84 6.86
CA LEU A 24 6.70 -19.41 6.07
C LEU A 24 8.03 -18.66 6.32
N ALA A 25 8.00 -17.33 6.39
CA ALA A 25 9.21 -16.53 6.62
C ALA A 25 9.87 -16.87 7.97
N ILE A 26 9.08 -17.02 9.04
CA ILE A 26 9.54 -17.41 10.38
C ILE A 26 10.09 -18.84 10.36
N GLU A 27 9.37 -19.78 9.75
CA GLU A 27 9.83 -21.18 9.64
C GLU A 27 11.19 -21.27 8.93
N LEU A 28 11.36 -20.57 7.80
CA LEU A 28 12.62 -20.52 7.08
C LEU A 28 13.73 -19.84 7.90
N ALA A 29 13.43 -18.72 8.56
CA ALA A 29 14.39 -18.03 9.41
C ALA A 29 14.90 -18.94 10.55
N LYS A 30 14.02 -19.74 11.16
CA LYS A 30 14.41 -20.69 12.21
C LYS A 30 15.30 -21.81 11.68
N VAL A 31 14.97 -22.39 10.52
CA VAL A 31 15.75 -23.49 9.93
C VAL A 31 17.15 -23.03 9.51
N PHE A 32 17.26 -21.81 8.97
CA PHE A 32 18.50 -21.33 8.35
C PHE A 32 19.21 -20.23 9.16
N SER A 33 18.81 -19.99 10.41
CA SER A 33 19.33 -18.88 11.24
C SER A 33 19.27 -17.53 10.50
N GLY A 34 18.14 -17.31 9.81
CA GLY A 34 17.85 -16.12 9.04
C GLY A 34 17.24 -15.00 9.87
N GLU A 35 17.14 -13.83 9.24
CA GLU A 35 16.48 -12.66 9.81
C GLU A 35 15.49 -12.10 8.78
N ILE A 36 14.35 -11.60 9.28
CA ILE A 36 13.23 -11.18 8.46
C ILE A 36 13.30 -9.68 8.20
N ILE A 37 13.07 -9.27 6.97
CA ILE A 37 12.94 -7.87 6.56
C ILE A 37 11.50 -7.64 6.13
N ASN A 38 10.77 -6.82 6.89
CA ASN A 38 9.41 -6.47 6.57
C ASN A 38 9.36 -5.59 5.31
N ALA A 39 8.52 -5.97 4.34
CA ALA A 39 8.26 -5.22 3.11
C ALA A 39 6.76 -4.93 2.95
N ASP A 40 6.11 -4.52 4.04
CA ASP A 40 4.74 -4.06 4.07
C ASP A 40 4.67 -2.61 4.54
N SER A 41 4.18 -1.74 3.67
CA SER A 41 4.15 -0.29 3.90
C SER A 41 3.31 0.13 5.10
N MET A 42 2.32 -0.67 5.52
CA MET A 42 1.48 -0.35 6.67
C MET A 42 2.09 -0.90 7.97
N GLN A 43 2.75 -2.06 7.92
CA GLN A 43 3.38 -2.68 9.10
C GLN A 43 4.66 -1.97 9.54
N ALA A 44 5.24 -1.12 8.68
CA ALA A 44 6.36 -0.26 9.02
C ALA A 44 6.00 0.76 10.12
N TYR A 45 4.74 1.17 10.24
CA TYR A 45 4.30 2.19 11.19
C TYR A 45 4.11 1.66 12.61
N LYS A 46 4.29 2.53 13.60
CA LYS A 46 4.09 2.22 15.01
C LYS A 46 2.61 2.07 15.39
N GLY A 47 2.31 1.06 16.21
CA GLY A 47 0.95 0.75 16.65
C GLY A 47 0.03 0.24 15.53
N LEU A 48 -1.27 0.13 15.80
CA LEU A 48 -2.24 -0.43 14.85
C LEU A 48 -1.91 -1.88 14.44
N ASP A 49 -1.51 -2.69 15.41
CA ASP A 49 -0.98 -4.02 15.21
C ASP A 49 -2.05 -5.00 14.70
N ILE A 50 -3.29 -4.86 15.16
CA ILE A 50 -4.42 -5.72 14.76
C ILE A 50 -4.81 -5.41 13.32
N ILE A 51 -5.11 -4.14 12.99
CA ILE A 51 -5.60 -3.78 11.65
C ILE A 51 -4.52 -3.96 10.57
N THR A 52 -3.25 -3.66 10.88
CA THR A 52 -2.13 -3.89 9.95
C THR A 52 -1.64 -5.34 9.97
N ASN A 53 -2.20 -6.17 10.86
CA ASN A 53 -1.89 -7.58 11.04
C ASN A 53 -0.38 -7.84 11.16
N LYS A 54 0.25 -7.13 12.09
CA LYS A 54 1.64 -7.43 12.44
C LYS A 54 1.72 -8.82 13.06
N VAL A 55 2.90 -9.41 12.96
CA VAL A 55 3.23 -10.63 13.70
C VAL A 55 3.08 -10.36 15.20
N THR A 56 2.65 -11.36 15.96
CA THR A 56 2.47 -11.21 17.41
C THR A 56 3.83 -11.08 18.11
N ALA A 57 3.81 -10.69 19.39
CA ALA A 57 5.04 -10.60 20.18
C ALA A 57 5.73 -11.97 20.29
N GLU A 58 4.96 -13.05 20.38
CA GLU A 58 5.47 -14.42 20.43
C GLU A 58 6.14 -14.80 19.11
N GLU A 59 5.47 -14.55 17.97
CA GLU A 59 6.03 -14.80 16.63
C GLU A 59 7.30 -13.96 16.38
N ARG A 60 7.30 -12.70 16.83
CA ARG A 60 8.46 -11.81 16.73
C ARG A 60 9.63 -12.27 17.60
N ALA A 61 9.37 -12.94 18.72
CA ALA A 61 10.42 -13.49 19.57
C ALA A 61 11.10 -14.71 18.95
N GLU A 62 10.47 -15.41 18.01
CA GLU A 62 11.05 -16.58 17.35
C GLU A 62 12.20 -16.23 16.40
N CYS A 63 12.20 -15.03 15.80
CA CYS A 63 13.26 -14.57 14.92
C CYS A 63 13.33 -13.03 14.79
N PRO A 64 14.53 -12.44 14.57
CA PRO A 64 14.67 -11.00 14.39
C PRO A 64 13.86 -10.47 13.20
N HIS A 65 13.13 -9.38 13.42
CA HIS A 65 12.37 -8.66 12.41
C HIS A 65 12.90 -7.23 12.26
N HIS A 66 13.33 -6.90 11.05
CA HIS A 66 13.77 -5.58 10.63
C HIS A 66 12.63 -4.81 9.97
N LEU A 67 12.66 -3.48 10.11
CA LEU A 67 11.71 -2.55 9.46
C LEU A 67 10.23 -2.83 9.79
N LEU A 68 9.97 -3.43 10.94
CA LEU A 68 8.64 -3.60 11.51
C LEU A 68 8.46 -2.58 12.63
N ASP A 69 7.32 -1.89 12.66
CA ASP A 69 6.90 -1.08 13.81
C ASP A 69 7.93 0.03 14.21
N PHE A 70 8.45 0.77 13.23
CA PHE A 70 9.54 1.74 13.46
C PHE A 70 9.25 3.16 12.97
N VAL A 71 8.35 3.32 11.98
CA VAL A 71 7.95 4.62 11.43
C VAL A 71 6.93 5.27 12.36
N SER A 72 7.13 6.53 12.71
CA SER A 72 6.14 7.29 13.50
C SER A 72 4.82 7.44 12.73
N PRO A 73 3.63 7.29 13.37
CA PRO A 73 2.34 7.55 12.73
C PRO A 73 2.19 8.98 12.19
N LEU A 74 2.96 9.93 12.76
CA LEU A 74 3.01 11.33 12.33
C LEU A 74 3.89 11.55 11.09
N ASN A 75 4.64 10.53 10.64
CA ASN A 75 5.42 10.62 9.41
C ASN A 75 4.56 10.24 8.21
N PHE A 76 3.94 11.23 7.56
CA PHE A 76 3.11 11.01 6.38
C PHE A 76 3.87 10.77 5.08
N LYS A 77 5.20 10.90 5.10
CA LYS A 77 6.06 10.97 3.91
C LYS A 77 6.99 9.77 3.76
N TYR A 78 6.74 8.65 4.44
CA TYR A 78 7.59 7.47 4.28
C TYR A 78 7.51 6.91 2.85
N THR A 79 8.61 7.01 2.11
CA THR A 79 8.69 6.69 0.68
C THR A 79 9.37 5.36 0.39
N ILE A 80 9.36 4.96 -0.88
CA ILE A 80 10.11 3.79 -1.36
C ILE A 80 11.62 4.00 -1.27
N ALA A 81 12.10 5.23 -1.40
CA ALA A 81 13.52 5.56 -1.29
C ALA A 81 14.00 5.39 0.16
N ASP A 82 13.20 5.85 1.13
CA ASP A 82 13.47 5.62 2.55
C ASP A 82 13.54 4.13 2.89
N PHE A 83 12.61 3.36 2.35
CA PHE A 83 12.59 1.91 2.50
C PHE A 83 13.83 1.24 1.90
N GLN A 84 14.23 1.63 0.69
CA GLN A 84 15.41 1.09 0.04
C GLN A 84 16.68 1.42 0.83
N SER A 85 16.87 2.68 1.22
CA SER A 85 18.04 3.13 1.99
C SER A 85 18.14 2.46 3.36
N ALA A 86 17.00 2.13 3.98
CA ALA A 86 16.99 1.38 5.25
C ALA A 86 17.25 -0.12 5.06
N SER A 87 16.72 -0.72 3.97
CA SER A 87 16.76 -2.18 3.77
C SER A 87 18.09 -2.69 3.21
N ILE A 88 18.71 -1.98 2.26
CA ILE A 88 19.91 -2.47 1.57
C ILE A 88 21.07 -2.72 2.55
N PRO A 89 21.41 -1.80 3.48
CA PRO A 89 22.49 -2.04 4.43
C PRO A 89 22.24 -3.25 5.32
N ILE A 90 20.98 -3.51 5.69
CA ILE A 90 20.59 -4.68 6.49
C ILE A 90 20.83 -5.96 5.69
N ILE A 91 20.37 -6.03 4.43
CA ILE A 91 20.60 -7.19 3.56
C ILE A 91 22.10 -7.45 3.38
N GLU A 92 22.87 -6.40 3.09
CA GLU A 92 24.32 -6.51 2.90
C GLU A 92 25.03 -6.99 4.17
N ASN A 93 24.64 -6.48 5.34
CA ASN A 93 25.15 -6.92 6.63
C ASN A 93 24.83 -8.41 6.88
N LEU A 94 23.59 -8.84 6.68
CA LEU A 94 23.18 -10.24 6.87
C LEU A 94 23.95 -11.18 5.95
N LEU A 95 24.09 -10.83 4.67
CA LEU A 95 24.87 -11.63 3.72
C LEU A 95 26.35 -11.69 4.11
N SER A 96 26.94 -10.57 4.53
CA SER A 96 28.34 -10.54 4.98
C SER A 96 28.59 -11.41 6.23
N ASN A 97 27.57 -11.52 7.09
CA ASN A 97 27.57 -12.32 8.32
C ASN A 97 27.11 -13.77 8.10
N GLN A 98 26.94 -14.23 6.86
CA GLN A 98 26.45 -15.57 6.53
C GLN A 98 25.10 -15.89 7.22
N LYS A 99 24.17 -14.95 7.20
CA LYS A 99 22.77 -15.15 7.61
C LYS A 99 21.86 -15.06 6.40
N LEU A 100 20.72 -15.73 6.46
CA LEU A 100 19.69 -15.71 5.41
C LEU A 100 18.81 -14.45 5.54
N PRO A 101 18.86 -13.48 4.60
CA PRO A 101 17.88 -12.40 4.56
C PRO A 101 16.57 -12.90 3.95
N VAL A 102 15.47 -12.80 4.71
CA VAL A 102 14.12 -13.20 4.28
C VAL A 102 13.24 -11.97 4.18
N ILE A 103 12.99 -11.49 2.97
CA ILE A 103 12.12 -10.34 2.70
C ILE A 103 10.67 -10.83 2.62
N VAL A 104 9.77 -10.27 3.42
CA VAL A 104 8.36 -10.68 3.45
C VAL A 104 7.43 -9.48 3.53
N GLY A 105 6.39 -9.46 2.70
CA GLY A 105 5.40 -8.37 2.76
C GLY A 105 4.38 -8.37 1.64
N GLY A 106 3.36 -7.52 1.78
CA GLY A 106 2.32 -7.31 0.78
C GLY A 106 2.59 -6.18 -0.22
N THR A 107 3.61 -5.34 0.05
CA THR A 107 3.93 -4.17 -0.77
C THR A 107 4.92 -4.56 -1.86
N ASN A 108 4.39 -5.14 -2.93
CA ASN A 108 5.20 -5.67 -4.03
C ASN A 108 6.16 -4.62 -4.65
N TYR A 109 5.81 -3.33 -4.63
CA TYR A 109 6.70 -2.26 -5.10
C TYR A 109 7.98 -2.13 -4.26
N TYR A 110 7.88 -2.28 -2.93
CA TYR A 110 9.04 -2.29 -2.05
C TYR A 110 9.98 -3.44 -2.40
N ILE A 111 9.42 -4.62 -2.59
CA ILE A 111 10.17 -5.82 -2.99
C ILE A 111 10.86 -5.61 -4.34
N GLU A 112 10.18 -4.98 -5.31
CA GLU A 112 10.82 -4.62 -6.57
C GLU A 112 12.02 -3.71 -6.36
N SER A 113 11.89 -2.64 -5.56
CA SER A 113 12.98 -1.68 -5.31
C SER A 113 14.24 -2.31 -4.70
N LEU A 114 14.10 -3.44 -4.01
CA LEU A 114 15.20 -4.20 -3.44
C LEU A 114 15.83 -5.16 -4.45
N LEU A 115 14.99 -5.88 -5.19
CA LEU A 115 15.45 -6.90 -6.14
C LEU A 115 16.10 -6.32 -7.38
N TRP A 116 15.63 -5.16 -7.87
CA TRP A 116 16.15 -4.52 -9.07
C TRP A 116 16.75 -3.16 -8.77
N LYS A 117 17.79 -2.79 -9.53
CA LYS A 117 18.35 -1.43 -9.47
C LYS A 117 17.49 -0.48 -10.31
N PHE A 118 16.88 0.52 -9.69
CA PHE A 118 16.20 1.61 -10.39
C PHE A 118 17.11 2.84 -10.43
N LEU A 119 17.24 3.51 -11.59
CA LEU A 119 18.11 4.70 -11.69
C LEU A 119 17.47 6.00 -11.15
N ILE A 120 16.18 6.02 -10.80
CA ILE A 120 15.46 7.27 -10.49
C ILE A 120 15.50 7.63 -8.98
N GLU A 121 16.48 7.13 -8.22
CA GLU A 121 16.47 7.20 -6.74
C GLU A 121 17.67 7.94 -6.15
N LYS A 122 17.82 9.22 -6.46
CA LYS A 122 18.52 10.13 -5.55
C LYS A 122 17.70 11.37 -5.32
N GLU A 123 16.76 11.34 -4.37
CA GLU A 123 16.30 12.57 -3.71
C GLU A 123 17.44 13.04 -2.81
N GLU A 124 18.25 13.99 -3.29
CA GLU A 124 19.08 14.80 -2.41
C GLU A 124 18.12 15.72 -1.66
N HIS A 125 17.97 15.49 -0.36
CA HIS A 125 17.34 16.48 0.50
C HIS A 125 18.33 17.65 0.62
N PRO A 126 17.90 18.90 0.40
CA PRO A 126 18.77 20.04 0.66
C PRO A 126 19.12 20.05 2.14
N GLU A 127 20.40 19.86 2.44
CA GLU A 127 20.95 20.17 3.75
C GLU A 127 20.63 21.63 4.07
N SER A 128 20.09 21.88 5.26
CA SER A 128 19.89 23.23 5.78
C SER A 128 21.23 23.97 5.76
N THR A 129 21.36 24.94 4.85
CA THR A 129 22.51 25.83 4.75
C THR A 129 22.54 26.77 5.96
N GLY A 130 23.19 26.33 7.04
CA GLY A 130 23.69 27.21 8.07
C GLY A 130 24.99 27.87 7.59
N ASN A 131 24.86 29.08 7.06
CA ASN A 131 26.01 29.90 6.69
C ASN A 131 26.50 30.64 7.95
N ASP A 132 27.51 30.11 8.63
CA ASP A 132 28.31 30.88 9.60
C ASP A 132 29.79 30.77 9.26
N SER A 133 30.31 31.85 8.71
CA SER A 133 31.73 32.10 8.53
C SER A 133 32.36 32.55 9.86
N ALA A 134 33.24 31.76 10.47
CA ALA A 134 34.52 32.23 11.05
C ALA A 134 35.27 31.13 11.86
N ARG A 135 36.55 30.96 11.48
CA ARG A 135 37.75 30.81 12.34
C ARG A 135 37.86 29.65 13.33
N ASN A 136 38.84 28.79 13.00
CA ASN A 136 39.85 28.12 13.83
C ASN A 136 39.65 27.95 15.35
N VAL A 137 40.05 26.75 15.79
CA VAL A 137 40.63 26.34 17.08
C VAL A 137 39.74 25.42 17.93
N THR A 138 40.27 24.20 18.09
CA THR A 138 40.07 23.17 19.13
C THR A 138 39.18 23.51 20.32
N SER A 139 38.21 22.65 20.64
CA SER A 139 37.90 22.17 22.00
C SER A 139 36.82 21.07 21.89
N GLU A 140 37.05 19.91 22.50
CA GLU A 140 36.40 19.48 23.75
C GLU A 140 34.91 19.13 23.63
N ARG A 141 34.63 17.86 23.92
CA ARG A 141 33.29 17.35 24.19
C ARG A 141 32.88 17.81 25.58
N VAL A 142 31.71 18.43 25.71
CA VAL A 142 30.92 18.46 26.95
C VAL A 142 29.42 18.43 26.58
N PRO A 143 28.56 17.71 27.34
CA PRO A 143 27.26 17.21 26.90
C PRO A 143 26.08 18.10 27.32
N PHE A 144 24.99 18.06 26.56
CA PHE A 144 23.73 18.74 26.91
C PHE A 144 22.70 17.74 27.44
N SER A 145 22.46 17.75 28.75
CA SER A 145 21.36 17.06 29.41
C SER A 145 20.09 17.92 29.37
N LEU A 146 18.98 17.37 28.89
CA LEU A 146 17.66 17.93 29.15
C LEU A 146 17.12 17.35 30.46
N LYS A 147 16.87 18.26 31.42
CA LYS A 147 16.25 17.99 32.71
C LYS A 147 14.74 17.80 32.50
N CYS A 148 14.19 16.71 33.02
CA CYS A 148 12.78 16.62 33.37
C CYS A 148 12.62 17.13 34.80
N GLU A 149 11.74 18.11 35.00
CA GLU A 149 11.29 18.55 36.31
C GLU A 149 10.32 17.50 36.87
N ALA A 150 10.68 16.92 38.01
CA ALA A 150 9.80 16.13 38.85
C ALA A 150 9.78 16.77 40.23
N GLU A 151 8.57 16.91 40.76
CA GLU A 151 8.24 17.59 42.00
C GLU A 151 8.89 16.94 43.24
N THR A 152 9.19 17.81 44.20
CA THR A 152 9.89 17.56 45.46
C THR A 152 9.07 16.80 46.49
N VAL A 153 9.70 15.83 47.17
CA VAL A 153 9.36 15.42 48.55
C VAL A 153 10.64 15.39 49.38
N ASP A 154 10.60 16.04 50.54
CA ASP A 154 11.66 16.28 51.52
C ASP A 154 12.37 15.03 52.08
N ASN A 155 13.70 15.09 52.23
CA ASN A 155 14.36 15.27 53.54
C ASN A 155 15.91 15.14 53.48
N LYS A 156 16.55 16.21 53.96
CA LYS A 156 17.68 16.27 54.91
C LYS A 156 19.00 15.52 54.64
N ASP A 157 19.99 16.38 54.41
CA ASP A 157 21.28 16.46 55.10
C ASP A 157 22.43 15.52 54.72
N LYS A 158 23.45 16.20 54.14
CA LYS A 158 24.86 16.23 54.55
C LYS A 158 25.72 15.00 54.26
N GLU A 159 26.70 15.18 53.37
CA GLU A 159 28.16 15.20 53.66
C GLU A 159 28.75 13.94 53.02
N LEU A 160 29.94 13.85 52.40
CA LEU A 160 31.09 14.72 52.20
C LEU A 160 31.88 14.06 51.04
N LEU A 161 32.50 14.86 50.17
CA LEU A 161 33.44 14.40 49.14
C LEU A 161 34.78 13.92 49.76
N ALA A 162 35.43 12.88 49.20
CA ALA A 162 36.82 12.94 48.71
C ALA A 162 37.47 11.55 48.44
N HIS A 163 38.41 11.57 47.49
CA HIS A 163 39.47 10.59 47.13
C HIS A 163 39.11 9.60 45.98
N ILE A 164 39.34 9.98 44.71
CA ILE A 164 40.60 9.90 43.91
C ILE A 164 41.16 8.47 43.83
N SER A 165 41.02 7.79 42.68
CA SER A 165 42.12 7.59 41.72
C SER A 165 41.74 6.58 40.61
N THR A 166 41.84 7.05 39.36
CA THR A 166 42.36 6.35 38.16
C THR A 166 42.30 4.81 38.10
N ASP A 167 41.57 4.25 37.13
CA ASP A 167 42.23 3.61 35.98
C ASP A 167 41.28 3.40 34.79
N SER A 168 41.92 3.43 33.62
CA SER A 168 41.43 3.39 32.26
C SER A 168 41.01 1.99 31.80
N GLY A 169 39.87 1.87 31.12
CA GLY A 169 39.42 0.62 30.51
C GLY A 169 38.07 0.77 29.79
N SER A 170 38.12 0.70 28.46
CA SER A 170 37.03 0.81 27.49
C SER A 170 35.81 -0.08 27.81
N PRO A 171 34.55 0.41 27.73
CA PRO A 171 33.40 -0.42 28.04
C PRO A 171 32.98 -1.32 26.87
N LYS A 172 32.90 -2.60 27.22
CA LYS A 172 32.20 -3.67 26.51
C LYS A 172 30.71 -3.35 26.42
N TYR A 173 30.11 -3.64 25.28
CA TYR A 173 28.66 -3.63 25.06
C TYR A 173 28.01 -4.71 25.93
N ILE A 174 27.10 -4.31 26.83
CA ILE A 174 26.34 -5.17 27.73
C ILE A 174 24.95 -5.41 27.10
N PRO A 175 24.51 -6.66 26.89
CA PRO A 175 23.13 -6.99 26.55
C PRO A 175 22.24 -6.85 27.79
N THR A 176 21.10 -6.18 27.68
CA THR A 176 20.12 -6.07 28.77
C THR A 176 19.34 -7.37 28.97
N GLU A 177 19.15 -7.66 30.25
CA GLU A 177 18.85 -8.96 30.85
C GLU A 177 17.36 -9.33 30.85
N CYS A 178 17.08 -10.62 30.63
CA CYS A 178 15.84 -11.27 31.02
C CYS A 178 15.79 -11.51 32.54
N SER A 179 14.62 -11.31 33.14
CA SER A 179 14.31 -11.69 34.53
C SER A 179 13.58 -13.06 34.63
N PRO A 180 13.55 -13.70 35.82
CA PRO A 180 13.91 -15.11 35.96
C PRO A 180 12.76 -16.12 36.11
N ILE A 181 13.03 -17.36 35.66
CA ILE A 181 12.20 -18.56 35.87
C ILE A 181 12.49 -19.17 37.26
N PRO A 182 11.48 -19.52 38.08
CA PRO A 182 11.70 -20.21 39.35
C PRO A 182 12.03 -21.69 39.17
N LYS A 183 13.00 -22.17 39.96
CA LYS A 183 13.53 -23.55 39.99
C LYS A 183 12.79 -24.45 40.99
N ARG A 184 12.94 -25.76 40.72
CA ARG A 184 12.87 -26.98 41.57
C ARG A 184 11.48 -27.66 41.58
N ARG A 185 11.38 -28.99 41.46
CA ARG A 185 12.20 -30.02 42.12
C ARG A 185 12.10 -31.38 41.40
N LYS A 186 13.23 -32.11 41.36
CA LYS A 186 13.34 -33.53 40.99
C LYS A 186 12.56 -34.41 41.96
N LEU A 187 11.99 -35.51 41.47
CA LEU A 187 12.04 -36.82 42.13
C LEU A 187 11.90 -37.95 41.08
N ASN A 188 12.68 -39.00 41.32
CA ASN A 188 12.96 -40.13 40.45
C ASN A 188 11.90 -41.24 40.56
N ALA A 189 11.97 -42.14 39.57
CA ALA A 189 12.00 -43.60 39.69
C ALA A 189 10.68 -44.42 39.51
N LYS A 190 10.75 -45.23 38.44
CA LYS A 190 10.58 -46.71 38.36
C LYS A 190 9.23 -47.32 37.91
N HIS A 191 9.35 -48.03 36.77
CA HIS A 191 8.95 -49.43 36.46
C HIS A 191 7.46 -49.83 36.32
N GLY A 192 7.20 -50.68 35.31
CA GLY A 192 6.00 -51.53 35.12
C GLY A 192 5.16 -51.14 33.90
N ASN A 193 5.32 -51.67 32.69
CA ASN A 193 4.94 -52.99 32.12
C ASN A 193 3.42 -53.22 31.90
N GLU A 194 3.09 -53.82 30.74
CA GLU A 194 1.79 -54.44 30.30
C GLU A 194 0.69 -53.45 29.80
N SER A 195 0.16 -53.48 28.56
CA SER A 195 -0.42 -54.48 27.63
C SER A 195 -1.92 -54.76 27.84
N SER A 196 -2.65 -54.84 26.71
CA SER A 196 -4.06 -55.26 26.49
C SER A 196 -5.16 -54.26 26.92
N ARG A 197 -6.05 -53.78 26.04
CA ARG A 197 -7.14 -54.39 25.24
C ARG A 197 -8.47 -54.58 26.01
N ASP A 198 -9.50 -54.06 25.36
CA ASP A 198 -10.91 -54.47 25.30
C ASP A 198 -11.99 -53.82 26.20
N ASP A 199 -12.99 -53.33 25.46
CA ASP A 199 -14.44 -53.26 25.67
C ASP A 199 -15.05 -52.40 26.79
N ILE A 200 -16.01 -51.55 26.39
CA ILE A 200 -17.45 -51.77 26.65
C ILE A 200 -18.29 -50.82 25.77
N THR A 201 -19.16 -51.45 25.00
CA THR A 201 -20.33 -50.90 24.31
C THR A 201 -21.48 -50.62 25.29
N VAL A 202 -22.16 -49.48 25.17
CA VAL A 202 -23.59 -49.37 25.51
C VAL A 202 -24.28 -48.45 24.50
N THR A 203 -25.21 -49.08 23.77
CA THR A 203 -26.25 -48.50 22.93
C THR A 203 -27.37 -47.88 23.75
N HIS A 204 -27.95 -46.76 23.30
CA HIS A 204 -29.42 -46.58 23.34
C HIS A 204 -29.89 -45.67 22.20
N LYS A 205 -30.83 -46.20 21.42
CA LYS A 205 -31.63 -45.59 20.34
C LYS A 205 -32.89 -44.93 20.92
N SER A 206 -33.36 -43.87 20.25
CA SER A 206 -34.76 -43.62 19.81
C SER A 206 -34.77 -42.27 19.06
N GLU A 207 -34.76 -42.20 17.72
CA GLU A 207 -35.92 -42.32 16.79
C GLU A 207 -37.15 -41.51 17.23
N ILE A 208 -37.53 -40.50 16.43
CA ILE A 208 -38.85 -40.33 15.80
C ILE A 208 -38.70 -39.39 14.58
N ASP A 209 -39.13 -39.93 13.44
CA ASP A 209 -39.37 -39.30 12.13
C ASP A 209 -40.55 -38.32 12.15
N SER A 210 -40.56 -37.32 11.26
CA SER A 210 -41.63 -37.21 10.25
C SER A 210 -41.22 -36.32 9.07
N THR A 211 -41.38 -36.91 7.89
CA THR A 211 -41.25 -36.33 6.55
C THR A 211 -42.62 -35.88 6.06
N THR A 212 -42.74 -34.72 5.41
CA THR A 212 -43.69 -34.57 4.28
C THR A 212 -43.22 -33.51 3.27
N GLN A 213 -43.04 -33.95 2.03
CA GLN A 213 -42.92 -33.14 0.82
C GLN A 213 -44.31 -32.67 0.34
N LEU A 214 -44.37 -31.56 -0.41
CA LEU A 214 -44.83 -31.50 -1.82
C LEU A 214 -45.50 -30.16 -2.20
N VAL A 215 -45.30 -29.84 -3.49
CA VAL A 215 -46.16 -29.11 -4.44
C VAL A 215 -45.75 -27.67 -4.83
N LYS A 216 -45.50 -27.56 -6.14
CA LYS A 216 -45.36 -26.39 -7.02
C LYS A 216 -46.69 -25.64 -7.19
N THR A 217 -46.64 -24.32 -7.38
CA THR A 217 -47.57 -23.61 -8.28
C THR A 217 -46.90 -22.41 -8.95
N GLU A 218 -47.03 -22.37 -10.28
CA GLU A 218 -46.80 -21.22 -11.16
C GLU A 218 -48.00 -20.25 -11.15
N GLY A 219 -47.78 -19.00 -11.55
CA GLY A 219 -48.80 -18.00 -11.95
C GLY A 219 -48.26 -16.57 -11.80
N LYS A 220 -47.74 -15.91 -12.85
CA LYS A 220 -48.40 -15.09 -13.91
C LYS A 220 -49.14 -13.81 -13.44
N ASN A 221 -48.59 -12.67 -13.92
CA ASN A 221 -49.20 -11.38 -14.33
C ASN A 221 -49.89 -10.54 -13.21
N VAL A 222 -49.90 -9.21 -13.20
CA VAL A 222 -50.27 -8.22 -14.24
C VAL A 222 -49.71 -6.83 -13.91
N ASP A 223 -49.52 -6.02 -14.97
CA ASP A 223 -49.21 -4.59 -15.06
C ASP A 223 -50.10 -3.62 -14.25
N GLY A 224 -49.61 -2.39 -14.07
CA GLY A 224 -50.38 -1.25 -13.58
C GLY A 224 -49.59 0.07 -13.63
N ASP A 225 -49.64 0.74 -14.78
CA ASP A 225 -49.34 2.17 -15.00
C ASP A 225 -50.18 3.08 -14.09
N SER A 226 -49.60 4.19 -13.61
CA SER A 226 -50.22 5.52 -13.75
C SER A 226 -49.28 6.64 -13.28
N SER A 227 -49.39 7.73 -14.03
CA SER A 227 -48.55 8.91 -14.18
C SER A 227 -48.90 10.08 -13.23
N ASP A 228 -48.07 11.13 -13.36
CA ASP A 228 -48.33 12.56 -13.11
C ASP A 228 -48.31 13.06 -11.64
N SER A 229 -47.80 14.25 -11.28
CA SER A 229 -47.01 15.30 -11.92
C SER A 229 -46.69 16.36 -10.84
N GLU A 230 -45.57 17.11 -11.01
CA GLU A 230 -45.36 18.54 -10.63
C GLU A 230 -45.49 19.00 -9.15
N SER A 231 -44.77 19.99 -8.58
CA SER A 231 -43.75 20.96 -9.00
C SER A 231 -43.24 21.74 -7.75
N SER A 232 -42.30 22.68 -7.98
CA SER A 232 -41.78 23.79 -7.13
C SER A 232 -40.56 23.46 -6.23
N HIS A 233 -39.32 23.87 -6.55
CA HIS A 233 -38.70 25.21 -6.58
C HIS A 233 -38.80 26.00 -5.27
N SER A 234 -37.66 26.17 -4.58
CA SER A 234 -37.37 27.40 -3.84
C SER A 234 -35.86 27.67 -3.80
N ASP A 235 -35.55 28.92 -4.13
CA ASP A 235 -34.26 29.57 -4.30
C ASP A 235 -33.40 29.58 -3.04
N ARG A 236 -32.06 29.62 -3.22
CA ARG A 236 -31.14 30.08 -2.18
C ARG A 236 -30.26 31.20 -2.73
N THR A 237 -30.54 32.38 -2.21
CA THR A 237 -29.97 33.69 -2.52
C THR A 237 -28.53 33.86 -2.02
N GLU A 238 -27.72 34.51 -2.85
CA GLU A 238 -26.40 35.04 -2.53
C GLU A 238 -26.49 36.25 -1.58
N LEU A 239 -25.60 36.31 -0.59
CA LEU A 239 -25.41 37.47 0.28
C LEU A 239 -23.97 38.00 0.08
N LYS A 240 -23.88 39.19 -0.51
CA LYS A 240 -22.69 40.05 -0.53
C LYS A 240 -22.61 40.83 0.79
N SER A 241 -21.42 40.93 1.38
CA SER A 241 -21.10 41.96 2.39
C SER A 241 -19.71 42.54 2.15
N SER A 242 -19.62 43.85 2.31
CA SER A 242 -18.58 44.77 1.86
C SER A 242 -17.71 45.32 3.01
N CYS A 243 -16.54 45.87 2.66
CA CYS A 243 -15.73 46.90 3.36
C CYS A 243 -14.87 46.39 4.55
N THR A 244 -13.62 46.82 4.82
CA THR A 244 -12.82 48.04 4.47
C THR A 244 -11.33 47.85 4.84
N ASP A 245 -10.47 48.66 4.21
CA ASP A 245 -9.01 48.83 4.38
C ASP A 245 -8.50 49.17 5.80
N ASN A 246 -7.26 48.75 6.14
CA ASN A 246 -6.13 49.68 6.31
C ASN A 246 -4.79 49.04 6.81
N THR A 247 -3.71 49.51 6.16
CA THR A 247 -2.36 49.87 6.66
C THR A 247 -1.23 48.83 6.83
N ASP A 248 -0.33 48.91 5.85
CA ASP A 248 1.14 48.75 5.79
C ASP A 248 1.98 48.74 7.08
N VAL A 249 2.99 47.84 7.12
CA VAL A 249 4.39 48.18 7.47
C VAL A 249 5.37 47.28 6.67
N ASN A 250 6.27 47.93 5.91
CA ASN A 250 7.36 47.36 5.12
C ASN A 250 8.54 46.84 5.96
N ASN A 251 9.20 45.77 5.52
CA ASN A 251 10.67 45.69 5.56
C ASN A 251 11.26 44.74 4.49
N THR A 252 12.39 45.16 3.97
CA THR A 252 13.01 44.89 2.66
C THR A 252 13.99 43.70 2.65
N VAL A 253 13.87 42.81 1.65
CA VAL A 253 14.97 41.91 1.20
C VAL A 253 14.88 41.64 -0.31
N SER A 254 15.93 42.08 -1.02
CA SER A 254 16.44 41.75 -2.37
C SER A 254 15.48 41.46 -3.55
N ASP A 255 15.45 42.42 -4.47
CA ASP A 255 14.83 42.39 -5.80
C ASP A 255 15.57 41.49 -6.80
N SER A 256 15.07 40.26 -7.01
CA SER A 256 15.16 39.55 -8.30
C SER A 256 14.24 38.31 -8.44
N HIS A 257 13.34 38.05 -7.48
CA HIS A 257 12.46 36.87 -7.49
C HIS A 257 10.97 37.16 -7.16
N LYS A 258 10.51 38.40 -7.35
CA LYS A 258 9.12 38.82 -7.10
C LYS A 258 8.49 39.55 -8.29
N GLU A 259 8.45 38.90 -9.44
CA GLU A 259 7.40 39.19 -10.43
C GLU A 259 6.78 37.84 -10.79
N TYR A 260 5.44 37.79 -10.86
CA TYR A 260 4.59 36.59 -11.04
C TYR A 260 4.12 35.85 -9.78
N CYS A 261 3.68 36.57 -8.74
CA CYS A 261 2.59 36.06 -7.90
C CYS A 261 1.85 37.18 -7.16
N THR A 262 1.30 38.14 -7.89
CA THR A 262 0.29 39.08 -7.37
C THR A 262 -0.77 39.31 -8.45
N ARG A 263 -1.64 38.32 -8.62
CA ARG A 263 -2.96 38.54 -9.20
C ARG A 263 -3.97 37.83 -8.32
N GLU A 264 -4.81 38.65 -7.71
CA GLU A 264 -6.05 38.24 -7.05
C GLU A 264 -6.82 37.29 -7.98
N THR A 265 -7.12 36.10 -7.44
CA THR A 265 -8.13 35.12 -7.87
C THR A 265 -8.72 35.29 -9.28
N THR A 266 -8.22 34.49 -10.22
CA THR A 266 -9.00 34.02 -11.38
C THR A 266 -8.70 32.55 -11.59
N ASN A 267 -9.75 31.73 -11.65
CA ASN A 267 -9.78 30.30 -11.99
C ASN A 267 -8.48 29.73 -12.60
N ILE A 268 -7.75 28.92 -11.82
CA ILE A 268 -6.57 28.15 -12.30
C ILE A 268 -6.94 27.22 -13.48
N SER A 269 -8.23 26.86 -13.62
CA SER A 269 -8.74 26.04 -14.72
C SER A 269 -8.60 26.66 -16.11
N GLU A 270 -8.44 27.99 -16.22
CA GLU A 270 -8.33 28.70 -17.50
C GLU A 270 -6.90 29.18 -17.82
N CYS A 271 -5.93 28.96 -16.92
CA CYS A 271 -4.57 29.43 -17.11
C CYS A 271 -3.77 28.54 -18.08
N ASP A 272 -2.98 29.16 -18.96
CA ASP A 272 -2.07 28.44 -19.85
C ASP A 272 -0.90 27.85 -19.07
N ILE A 273 -1.01 26.56 -18.73
CA ILE A 273 -0.02 25.82 -17.94
C ILE A 273 1.34 25.70 -18.63
N THR A 274 1.41 25.99 -19.94
CA THR A 274 2.70 26.03 -20.64
C THR A 274 3.59 27.19 -20.17
N SER A 275 2.99 28.22 -19.56
CA SER A 275 3.66 29.38 -18.99
C SER A 275 4.11 29.20 -17.53
N PHE A 276 3.67 28.14 -16.84
CA PHE A 276 4.09 27.89 -15.47
C PHE A 276 5.55 27.39 -15.44
N PRO A 277 6.38 27.92 -14.52
CA PRO A 277 7.72 27.40 -14.30
C PRO A 277 7.68 25.90 -14.00
N LEU A 278 8.64 25.15 -14.55
CA LEU A 278 8.81 23.74 -14.22
C LEU A 278 9.17 23.55 -12.74
N CYS A 279 9.94 24.48 -12.18
CA CYS A 279 10.23 24.51 -10.76
C CYS A 279 8.90 24.65 -9.98
N ASP A 280 8.66 23.73 -9.05
CA ASP A 280 7.45 23.61 -8.22
C ASP A 280 6.23 22.86 -8.79
N ILE A 281 6.42 21.90 -9.73
CA ILE A 281 5.36 20.91 -10.08
C ILE A 281 4.72 20.23 -8.85
N ARG A 282 5.47 20.09 -7.74
CA ARG A 282 4.94 19.54 -6.48
C ARG A 282 3.88 20.42 -5.81
N GLN A 283 3.90 21.73 -6.02
CA GLN A 283 2.91 22.65 -5.46
C GLN A 283 1.69 22.74 -6.38
N TRP A 284 1.88 23.11 -7.65
CA TRP A 284 0.73 23.35 -8.55
C TRP A 284 0.17 22.08 -9.20
N GLY A 285 0.97 21.01 -9.31
CA GLY A 285 0.53 19.78 -10.01
C GLY A 285 -0.67 19.11 -9.35
N TYR A 286 -0.90 19.35 -8.06
CA TYR A 286 -2.07 18.87 -7.33
C TYR A 286 -3.32 19.74 -7.52
N GLU A 287 -3.14 21.02 -7.88
CA GLU A 287 -4.19 22.03 -8.05
C GLU A 287 -4.73 22.08 -9.48
N VAL A 288 -3.95 21.59 -10.45
CA VAL A 288 -4.28 21.60 -11.89
C VAL A 288 -5.07 20.36 -12.31
N ASP A 289 -5.96 20.48 -13.30
CA ASP A 289 -6.77 19.34 -13.78
C ASP A 289 -5.93 18.24 -14.48
N SER A 290 -6.45 17.01 -14.44
CA SER A 290 -5.82 15.83 -15.02
C SER A 290 -5.59 15.91 -16.53
N VAL A 291 -6.50 16.54 -17.28
CA VAL A 291 -6.39 16.71 -18.73
C VAL A 291 -5.23 17.65 -19.05
N GLN A 292 -5.14 18.73 -18.28
CA GLN A 292 -4.10 19.73 -18.37
C GLN A 292 -2.71 19.16 -18.03
N LEU A 293 -2.59 18.37 -16.96
CA LEU A 293 -1.36 17.64 -16.62
C LEU A 293 -0.93 16.69 -17.75
N HIS A 294 -1.88 15.98 -18.36
CA HIS A 294 -1.60 15.08 -19.47
C HIS A 294 -1.13 15.84 -20.71
N ALA A 295 -1.76 16.96 -21.04
CA ALA A 295 -1.35 17.83 -22.13
C ALA A 295 0.08 18.34 -21.94
N ARG A 296 0.43 18.76 -20.72
CA ARG A 296 1.80 19.19 -20.39
C ARG A 296 2.80 18.05 -20.53
N LEU A 297 2.48 16.86 -20.00
CA LEU A 297 3.34 15.69 -20.18
C LEU A 297 3.49 15.31 -21.66
N LYS A 298 2.44 15.47 -22.47
CA LYS A 298 2.49 15.17 -23.91
C LYS A 298 3.44 16.09 -24.67
N GLN A 299 3.62 17.33 -24.23
CA GLN A 299 4.60 18.26 -24.82
C GLN A 299 6.05 17.87 -24.48
N LEU A 300 6.30 17.49 -23.22
CA LEU A 300 7.66 17.22 -22.71
C LEU A 300 8.12 15.77 -22.93
N ASP A 301 7.21 14.82 -22.77
CA ASP A 301 7.44 13.38 -22.93
C ASP A 301 6.23 12.69 -23.60
N PRO A 302 6.09 12.82 -24.93
CA PRO A 302 5.00 12.20 -25.70
C PRO A 302 4.92 10.68 -25.50
N THR A 303 6.08 10.03 -25.31
CA THR A 303 6.15 8.57 -25.15
C THR A 303 5.55 8.13 -23.81
N SER A 304 5.83 8.84 -22.72
CA SER A 304 5.19 8.57 -21.43
C SER A 304 3.70 8.93 -21.46
N ALA A 305 3.34 10.06 -22.07
CA ALA A 305 1.94 10.49 -22.18
C ALA A 305 1.06 9.47 -22.93
N GLN A 306 1.58 8.80 -23.95
CA GLN A 306 0.86 7.75 -24.69
C GLN A 306 0.56 6.50 -23.83
N LYS A 307 1.38 6.24 -22.80
CA LYS A 307 1.26 5.06 -21.92
C LYS A 307 0.49 5.34 -20.63
N ILE A 308 0.43 6.60 -20.20
CA ILE A 308 -0.20 7.00 -18.94
C ILE A 308 -1.59 7.54 -19.26
N HIS A 309 -2.62 6.99 -18.62
CA HIS A 309 -3.98 7.48 -18.74
C HIS A 309 -4.09 8.90 -18.16
N PRO A 310 -4.84 9.85 -18.76
CA PRO A 310 -4.98 11.22 -18.25
C PRO A 310 -5.45 11.29 -16.78
N ASN A 311 -6.40 10.45 -16.39
CA ASN A 311 -6.87 10.37 -14.99
C ASN A 311 -5.85 9.77 -14.00
N ASP A 312 -4.71 9.24 -14.45
CA ASP A 312 -3.65 8.72 -13.57
C ASP A 312 -2.73 9.86 -13.10
N ARG A 313 -3.32 10.81 -12.37
CA ARG A 313 -2.69 12.05 -11.89
C ARG A 313 -1.34 11.79 -11.23
N ARG A 314 -1.25 10.77 -10.36
CA ARG A 314 -0.01 10.40 -9.66
C ARG A 314 1.12 10.06 -10.62
N LYS A 315 0.86 9.26 -11.67
CA LYS A 315 1.88 8.92 -12.66
C LYS A 315 2.23 10.09 -13.56
N LEU A 316 1.28 10.97 -13.86
CA LEU A 316 1.52 12.21 -14.63
C LEU A 316 2.43 13.15 -13.87
N ILE A 317 2.05 13.52 -12.64
CA ILE A 317 2.85 14.37 -11.74
C ILE A 317 4.24 13.77 -11.61
N ARG A 318 4.35 12.47 -11.31
CA ARG A 318 5.67 11.83 -11.17
C ARG A 318 6.52 11.88 -12.45
N ALA A 319 5.92 11.74 -13.63
CA ALA A 319 6.66 11.83 -14.88
C ALA A 319 7.16 13.26 -15.15
N LEU A 320 6.36 14.26 -14.81
CA LEU A 320 6.73 15.68 -14.88
C LEU A 320 7.81 16.04 -13.85
N GLU A 321 7.69 15.58 -12.60
CA GLU A 321 8.72 15.76 -11.56
C GLU A 321 10.09 15.19 -11.97
N ILE A 322 10.09 14.03 -12.63
CA ILE A 322 11.33 13.42 -13.14
C ILE A 322 11.98 14.33 -14.17
N TYR A 323 11.18 14.89 -15.08
CA TYR A 323 11.68 15.83 -16.09
C TYR A 323 12.20 17.13 -15.45
N ASP A 324 11.45 17.71 -14.52
CA ASP A 324 11.84 18.93 -13.79
C ASP A 324 13.19 18.76 -13.09
N LYS A 325 13.36 17.64 -12.39
CA LYS A 325 14.56 17.35 -11.62
C LYS A 325 15.80 17.06 -12.48
N HIS A 326 15.64 16.30 -13.56
CA HIS A 326 16.77 15.79 -14.33
C HIS A 326 16.99 16.53 -15.65
N GLY A 327 16.03 17.34 -16.09
CA GLY A 327 15.99 17.94 -17.43
C GLY A 327 15.74 16.92 -18.56
N ILE A 328 15.60 15.63 -18.23
CA ILE A 328 15.52 14.52 -19.19
C ILE A 328 14.15 13.83 -19.07
N PRO A 329 13.43 13.57 -20.18
CA PRO A 329 12.17 12.85 -20.16
C PRO A 329 12.27 11.49 -19.48
N LYS A 330 11.25 11.13 -18.69
CA LYS A 330 11.15 9.81 -18.04
C LYS A 330 11.30 8.67 -19.05
N SER A 331 10.71 8.80 -20.23
CA SER A 331 10.79 7.76 -21.26
C SER A 331 12.21 7.58 -21.80
N GLU A 332 13.02 8.63 -21.81
CA GLU A 332 14.42 8.58 -22.25
C GLU A 332 15.30 7.95 -21.19
N ILE A 333 15.15 8.33 -19.92
CA ILE A 333 15.81 7.66 -18.79
C ILE A 333 15.54 6.16 -18.85
N LEU A 334 14.27 5.76 -19.01
CA LEU A 334 13.91 4.34 -19.14
C LEU A 334 14.58 3.65 -20.33
N LYS A 335 14.63 4.30 -21.50
CA LYS A 335 15.32 3.77 -22.70
C LYS A 335 16.81 3.56 -22.44
N GLU A 336 17.47 4.46 -21.74
CA GLU A 336 18.88 4.30 -21.37
C GLU A 336 19.09 3.12 -20.41
N GLN A 337 18.19 2.92 -19.43
CA GLN A 337 18.22 1.73 -18.58
C GLN A 337 18.18 0.46 -19.44
N HIS A 338 17.28 0.41 -20.43
CA HIS A 338 17.12 -0.77 -21.28
C HIS A 338 18.34 -1.03 -22.17
N LYS A 339 18.97 0.04 -22.71
CA LYS A 339 20.18 -0.07 -23.54
C LYS A 339 21.38 -0.60 -22.75
N SER A 340 21.54 -0.18 -21.49
CA SER A 340 22.70 -0.57 -20.67
C SER A 340 22.72 -2.04 -20.26
N VAL A 341 21.59 -2.75 -20.37
CA VAL A 341 21.48 -4.15 -19.90
C VAL A 341 20.85 -5.11 -20.92
N GLY A 342 20.26 -4.64 -22.01
CA GLY A 342 19.57 -5.51 -22.97
C GLY A 342 18.30 -6.16 -22.42
N LEU A 343 17.65 -5.52 -21.43
CA LEU A 343 16.56 -6.09 -20.63
C LEU A 343 15.22 -5.35 -20.83
N ASP A 344 14.14 -6.07 -20.49
CA ASP A 344 12.75 -5.62 -20.59
C ASP A 344 12.42 -4.32 -19.87
N ALA A 345 11.34 -3.69 -20.34
CA ALA A 345 11.05 -2.28 -20.15
C ALA A 345 10.76 -1.79 -18.70
N ILE A 346 10.74 -2.68 -17.71
CA ILE A 346 10.07 -2.46 -16.42
C ILE A 346 11.06 -2.14 -15.28
N SER A 347 12.31 -2.63 -15.31
CA SER A 347 13.29 -2.42 -14.23
C SER A 347 14.72 -2.59 -14.72
N GLY A 348 15.70 -2.06 -13.98
CA GLY A 348 17.12 -2.30 -14.25
C GLY A 348 17.59 -3.72 -13.87
N PRO A 349 18.90 -3.97 -13.77
CA PRO A 349 19.45 -5.30 -13.50
C PRO A 349 19.11 -5.77 -12.08
N LEU A 350 19.08 -7.08 -11.87
CA LEU A 350 19.00 -7.68 -10.54
C LEU A 350 20.14 -7.18 -9.64
N ARG A 351 19.78 -6.75 -8.43
CA ARG A 351 20.71 -6.32 -7.39
C ARG A 351 21.42 -7.51 -6.75
N TYR A 352 20.69 -8.61 -6.57
CA TYR A 352 21.18 -9.84 -5.95
C TYR A 352 21.02 -11.02 -6.92
N PRO A 353 22.09 -11.41 -7.66
CA PRO A 353 22.03 -12.51 -8.62
C PRO A 353 21.64 -13.85 -7.97
N LYS A 354 22.09 -14.08 -6.73
CA LYS A 354 21.68 -15.24 -5.92
C LYS A 354 20.45 -14.86 -5.10
N SER A 355 19.27 -14.97 -5.70
CA SER A 355 17.98 -14.71 -5.05
C SER A 355 16.90 -15.66 -5.54
N CYS A 356 15.83 -15.83 -4.76
CA CYS A 356 14.64 -16.58 -5.16
C CYS A 356 13.37 -15.98 -4.56
N ILE A 357 12.23 -16.31 -5.18
CA ILE A 357 10.91 -15.86 -4.76
C ILE A 357 10.05 -17.08 -4.46
N PHE A 358 9.55 -17.20 -3.24
CA PHE A 358 8.48 -18.11 -2.89
C PHE A 358 7.13 -17.41 -3.06
N TRP A 359 6.34 -17.87 -4.01
CA TRP A 359 4.98 -17.38 -4.22
C TRP A 359 3.99 -18.35 -3.58
N ILE A 360 3.42 -17.94 -2.44
CA ILE A 360 2.37 -18.71 -1.77
C ILE A 360 1.03 -18.47 -2.49
N GLN A 361 0.52 -19.53 -3.11
CA GLN A 361 -0.75 -19.60 -3.81
C GLN A 361 -1.85 -20.14 -2.90
N CYS A 362 -3.09 -19.74 -3.19
CA CYS A 362 -4.27 -20.26 -2.53
C CYS A 362 -5.44 -20.14 -3.52
N ASP A 363 -6.32 -21.13 -3.54
CA ASP A 363 -7.60 -21.01 -4.23
C ASP A 363 -8.36 -19.76 -3.75
N GLN A 364 -9.04 -19.10 -4.68
CA GLN A 364 -9.63 -17.78 -4.41
C GLN A 364 -10.85 -17.86 -3.49
N GLU A 365 -11.63 -18.93 -3.54
CA GLU A 365 -12.82 -19.08 -2.68
C GLU A 365 -12.40 -19.45 -1.26
N VAL A 366 -11.48 -20.42 -1.13
CA VAL A 366 -10.88 -20.75 0.17
C VAL A 366 -10.20 -19.53 0.79
N LEU A 367 -9.53 -18.71 -0.02
CA LEU A 367 -8.91 -17.48 0.45
C LEU A 367 -9.95 -16.45 0.91
N ASN A 368 -11.07 -16.30 0.18
CA ASN A 368 -12.14 -15.37 0.59
C ASN A 368 -12.66 -15.72 1.99
N GLU A 369 -12.94 -17.00 2.24
CA GLU A 369 -13.43 -17.47 3.54
C GLU A 369 -12.42 -17.23 4.67
N ARG A 370 -11.13 -17.50 4.42
CA ARG A 370 -10.06 -17.23 5.39
C ARG A 370 -9.93 -15.74 5.71
N LEU A 371 -10.08 -14.88 4.71
CA LEU A 371 -10.00 -13.44 4.91
C LEU A 371 -11.18 -12.92 5.73
N ASP A 372 -12.37 -13.44 5.49
CA ASP A 372 -13.57 -13.05 6.24
C ASP A 372 -13.46 -13.48 7.69
N LYS A 373 -13.10 -14.75 7.94
CA LYS A 373 -12.85 -15.27 9.29
C LYS A 373 -11.76 -14.47 10.01
N ARG A 374 -10.70 -14.10 9.31
CA ARG A 374 -9.62 -13.28 9.88
C ARG A 374 -10.12 -11.90 10.32
N VAL A 375 -11.01 -11.27 9.57
CA VAL A 375 -11.62 -10.00 10.00
C VAL A 375 -12.46 -10.22 11.26
N ASP A 376 -13.20 -11.32 11.33
CA ASP A 376 -13.96 -11.68 12.54
C ASP A 376 -13.02 -11.90 13.74
N ASP A 377 -11.90 -12.60 13.55
CA ASP A 377 -10.87 -12.81 14.58
C ASP A 377 -10.21 -11.48 15.00
N MET A 378 -10.03 -10.53 14.07
CA MET A 378 -9.52 -9.18 14.40
C MET A 378 -10.48 -8.42 15.30
N LEU A 379 -11.79 -8.49 15.03
CA LEU A 379 -12.81 -7.87 15.87
C LEU A 379 -12.79 -8.45 17.28
N GLN A 380 -12.70 -9.77 17.41
CA GLN A 380 -12.59 -10.45 18.71
C GLN A 380 -11.34 -10.04 19.50
N ARG A 381 -10.24 -9.70 18.80
CA ARG A 381 -8.99 -9.22 19.41
C ARG A 381 -9.02 -7.75 19.82
N GLY A 382 -10.11 -7.02 19.58
CA GLY A 382 -10.22 -5.61 19.93
C GLY A 382 -9.80 -4.66 18.81
N LEU A 383 -10.06 -5.01 17.55
CA LEU A 383 -9.82 -4.10 16.41
C LEU A 383 -10.50 -2.74 16.61
N VAL A 384 -11.74 -2.72 17.08
CA VAL A 384 -12.52 -1.48 17.23
C VAL A 384 -11.89 -0.59 18.29
N SER A 385 -11.50 -1.16 19.44
CA SER A 385 -10.79 -0.41 20.49
C SER A 385 -9.47 0.15 19.97
N GLU A 386 -8.69 -0.65 19.21
CA GLU A 386 -7.44 -0.17 18.61
C GLU A 386 -7.65 1.03 17.68
N LEU A 387 -8.69 0.99 16.82
CA LEU A 387 -9.01 2.09 15.92
C LEU A 387 -9.50 3.33 16.68
N LEU A 388 -10.31 3.15 17.72
CA LEU A 388 -10.83 4.25 18.55
C LEU A 388 -9.73 4.92 19.36
N ASP A 389 -8.87 4.13 20.00
CA ASP A 389 -7.74 4.63 20.80
C ASP A 389 -6.78 5.41 19.91
N PHE A 390 -6.46 4.86 18.73
CA PHE A 390 -5.62 5.55 17.77
C PHE A 390 -6.27 6.83 17.26
N HIS A 391 -7.56 6.79 16.90
CA HIS A 391 -8.31 7.96 16.44
C HIS A 391 -8.33 9.06 17.50
N LYS A 392 -8.55 8.71 18.77
CA LYS A 392 -8.54 9.66 19.90
C LYS A 392 -7.14 10.29 20.07
N GLN A 393 -6.12 9.47 20.28
CA GLN A 393 -4.74 9.95 20.51
C GLN A 393 -4.24 10.81 19.36
N TYR A 394 -4.49 10.36 18.12
CA TYR A 394 -4.03 11.06 16.93
C TYR A 394 -4.81 12.35 16.68
N ASN A 395 -6.14 12.35 16.80
CA ASN A 395 -6.92 13.56 16.61
C ASN A 395 -6.62 14.62 17.67
N GLU A 396 -6.38 14.22 18.91
CA GLU A 396 -5.96 15.13 19.98
C GLU A 396 -4.63 15.83 19.63
N SER A 397 -3.64 15.12 19.09
CA SER A 397 -2.39 15.73 18.61
C SER A 397 -2.59 16.58 17.35
N ARG A 398 -3.40 16.11 16.40
CA ARG A 398 -3.64 16.77 15.10
C ARG A 398 -4.38 18.10 15.25
N ILE A 399 -5.41 18.14 16.09
CA ILE A 399 -6.20 19.35 16.35
C ILE A 399 -5.33 20.42 17.02
N LYS A 400 -4.41 20.01 17.92
CA LYS A 400 -3.44 20.93 18.52
C LYS A 400 -2.48 21.54 17.50
N GLU A 401 -2.12 20.79 16.46
CA GLU A 401 -1.18 21.22 15.42
C GLU A 401 -1.86 21.84 14.18
N GLY A 402 -3.20 21.89 14.12
CA GLY A 402 -3.95 22.50 13.00
C GLY A 402 -3.85 21.75 11.67
N ILE A 403 -3.38 20.50 11.67
CA ILE A 403 -3.19 19.68 10.45
C ILE A 403 -4.54 19.14 9.98
N GLU A 404 -4.87 19.08 8.68
CA GLU A 404 -6.12 18.51 8.16
C GLU A 404 -6.04 16.96 7.96
N LEU A 405 -7.18 16.25 7.93
CA LEU A 405 -7.23 14.78 7.89
C LEU A 405 -7.26 14.35 6.42
N ASP A 406 -6.19 13.74 5.96
CA ASP A 406 -6.11 13.16 4.62
C ASP A 406 -5.89 11.64 4.68
N TYR A 407 -6.97 10.88 4.44
CA TYR A 407 -6.93 9.41 4.35
C TYR A 407 -6.13 8.88 3.14
N THR A 408 -5.53 9.75 2.33
CA THR A 408 -4.63 9.37 1.24
C THR A 408 -3.16 9.35 1.64
N LEU A 409 -2.81 9.70 2.89
CA LEU A 409 -1.43 9.83 3.35
C LEU A 409 -1.09 8.89 4.53
N GLY A 410 0.19 8.51 4.60
CA GLY A 410 0.76 7.73 5.69
C GLY A 410 -0.02 6.49 6.11
N ILE A 411 -0.10 6.28 7.42
CA ILE A 411 -0.77 5.17 8.09
C ILE A 411 -2.30 5.13 7.86
N PHE A 412 -2.91 6.27 7.51
CA PHE A 412 -4.35 6.40 7.22
C PHE A 412 -4.78 5.79 5.89
N GLN A 413 -3.81 5.42 5.05
CA GLN A 413 -4.07 4.62 3.86
C GLN A 413 -4.40 3.16 4.19
N SER A 414 -4.19 2.72 5.44
CA SER A 414 -4.49 1.36 5.86
C SER A 414 -5.96 1.02 5.65
N ILE A 415 -6.18 -0.22 5.21
CA ILE A 415 -7.51 -0.82 5.08
C ILE A 415 -8.06 -0.95 6.51
N GLY A 416 -9.23 -0.37 6.79
CA GLY A 416 -9.84 -0.32 8.12
C GLY A 416 -10.37 1.07 8.47
N PHE A 417 -9.54 2.12 8.36
CA PHE A 417 -9.94 3.46 8.79
C PHE A 417 -11.06 4.07 7.96
N LYS A 418 -10.96 3.96 6.64
CA LYS A 418 -11.95 4.51 5.72
C LYS A 418 -13.29 3.81 5.87
N GLU A 419 -13.22 2.50 6.12
CA GLU A 419 -14.39 1.65 6.27
C GLU A 419 -15.13 1.92 7.58
N PHE A 420 -14.42 2.27 8.66
CA PHE A 420 -15.02 2.62 9.95
C PHE A 420 -15.15 4.14 10.19
N HIS A 421 -14.81 4.99 9.22
CA HIS A 421 -14.68 6.45 9.44
C HIS A 421 -15.91 7.05 10.12
N GLU A 422 -17.10 6.82 9.57
CA GLU A 422 -18.35 7.35 10.11
C GLU A 422 -18.61 6.86 11.54
N TYR A 423 -18.31 5.60 11.84
CA TYR A 423 -18.44 5.06 13.20
C TYR A 423 -17.42 5.65 14.19
N LEU A 424 -16.18 5.89 13.74
CA LEU A 424 -15.10 6.40 14.59
C LEU A 424 -15.30 7.87 14.99
N ILE A 425 -15.95 8.68 14.16
CA ILE A 425 -16.20 10.11 14.44
C ILE A 425 -17.46 10.35 15.30
N MET A 426 -18.34 9.35 15.46
CA MET A 426 -19.53 9.44 16.31
C MET A 426 -19.18 9.60 17.79
N SER A 427 -20.08 10.21 18.55
CA SER A 427 -19.97 10.24 20.02
C SER A 427 -20.22 8.85 20.62
N GLU A 428 -19.75 8.63 21.85
CA GLU A 428 -19.97 7.35 22.56
C GLU A 428 -21.47 7.05 22.75
N GLU A 429 -22.28 8.09 22.98
CA GLU A 429 -23.74 7.99 23.10
C GLU A 429 -24.38 7.55 21.78
N GLU A 430 -23.97 8.13 20.66
CA GLU A 430 -24.50 7.80 19.33
C GLU A 430 -24.11 6.38 18.89
N ARG A 431 -22.93 5.90 19.29
CA ARG A 431 -22.48 4.52 19.00
C ARG A 431 -23.34 3.47 19.70
N ASN A 432 -23.93 3.80 20.85
CA ASN A 432 -24.83 2.91 21.60
C ASN A 432 -26.28 2.92 21.05
N THR A 433 -26.51 3.54 19.90
CA THR A 433 -27.81 3.57 19.22
C THR A 433 -27.88 2.51 18.11
N LYS A 434 -29.11 2.22 17.64
CA LYS A 434 -29.32 1.38 16.45
C LYS A 434 -28.56 1.87 15.21
N LYS A 435 -28.34 3.18 15.09
CA LYS A 435 -27.56 3.77 14.00
C LYS A 435 -26.07 3.42 14.13
N GLY A 436 -25.54 3.44 15.35
CA GLY A 436 -24.18 3.00 15.65
C GLY A 436 -23.95 1.53 15.28
N ASP A 437 -24.87 0.64 15.67
CA ASP A 437 -24.83 -0.79 15.30
C ASP A 437 -24.87 -0.98 13.78
N GLN A 438 -25.71 -0.22 13.08
CA GLN A 438 -25.79 -0.28 11.62
C GLN A 438 -24.46 0.12 10.97
N LEU A 439 -23.89 1.28 11.33
CA LEU A 439 -22.63 1.77 10.77
C LEU A 439 -21.45 0.86 11.10
N PHE A 440 -21.44 0.28 12.30
CA PHE A 440 -20.45 -0.72 12.68
C PHE A 440 -20.50 -1.93 11.74
N ASN A 441 -21.68 -2.52 11.53
CA ASN A 441 -21.85 -3.68 10.64
C ASN A 441 -21.51 -3.34 9.17
N GLU A 442 -21.88 -2.15 8.70
CA GLU A 442 -21.50 -1.66 7.38
C GLU A 442 -19.98 -1.54 7.23
N GLY A 443 -19.30 -1.04 8.27
CA GLY A 443 -17.84 -0.97 8.33
C GLY A 443 -17.16 -2.34 8.29
N VAL A 444 -17.71 -3.34 9.02
CA VAL A 444 -17.22 -4.73 8.99
C VAL A 444 -17.35 -5.32 7.58
N GLU A 445 -18.51 -5.21 6.95
CA GLU A 445 -18.73 -5.73 5.60
C GLU A 445 -17.91 -5.00 4.55
N ALA A 446 -17.71 -3.69 4.72
CA ALA A 446 -16.80 -2.91 3.89
C ALA A 446 -15.36 -3.41 4.04
N LEU A 447 -14.88 -3.62 5.28
CA LEU A 447 -13.54 -4.13 5.58
C LEU A 447 -13.28 -5.49 4.93
N LYS A 448 -14.21 -6.45 5.07
CA LYS A 448 -14.13 -7.76 4.42
C LYS A 448 -14.04 -7.62 2.90
N ARG A 449 -14.92 -6.81 2.29
CA ARG A 449 -14.94 -6.55 0.84
C ARG A 449 -13.64 -5.93 0.33
N VAL A 450 -13.10 -4.91 0.99
CA VAL A 450 -11.85 -4.26 0.54
C VAL A 450 -10.64 -5.16 0.74
N THR A 451 -10.63 -6.01 1.77
CA THR A 451 -9.58 -7.00 2.03
C THR A 451 -9.54 -8.05 0.90
N ARG A 452 -10.69 -8.60 0.50
CA ARG A 452 -10.79 -9.50 -0.67
C ARG A 452 -10.35 -8.82 -1.96
N LYS A 453 -10.73 -7.56 -2.17
CA LYS A 453 -10.30 -6.76 -3.33
C LYS A 453 -8.79 -6.56 -3.36
N TYR A 454 -8.18 -6.31 -2.20
CA TYR A 454 -6.73 -6.16 -2.04
C TYR A 454 -5.99 -7.47 -2.35
N ALA A 455 -6.44 -8.60 -1.82
CA ALA A 455 -5.88 -9.92 -2.14
C ALA A 455 -5.90 -10.19 -3.67
N ARG A 456 -7.03 -9.96 -4.34
CA ARG A 456 -7.16 -10.09 -5.80
C ARG A 456 -6.24 -9.13 -6.56
N LYS A 457 -6.02 -7.92 -6.04
CA LYS A 457 -5.08 -6.95 -6.62
C LYS A 457 -3.64 -7.46 -6.52
N GLN A 458 -3.25 -8.06 -5.40
CA GLN A 458 -1.91 -8.65 -5.21
C GLN A 458 -1.67 -9.82 -6.16
N VAL A 459 -2.61 -10.75 -6.28
CA VAL A 459 -2.50 -11.87 -7.24
C VAL A 459 -2.43 -11.38 -8.68
N ARG A 460 -3.28 -10.41 -9.05
CA ARG A 460 -3.22 -9.79 -10.38
C ARG A 460 -1.89 -9.11 -10.65
N TRP A 461 -1.30 -8.46 -9.64
CA TRP A 461 0.02 -7.84 -9.78
C TRP A 461 1.08 -8.91 -10.03
N LEU A 462 1.09 -10.01 -9.27
CA LEU A 462 2.05 -11.10 -9.46
C LEU A 462 1.97 -11.68 -10.88
N ASN A 463 0.77 -12.03 -11.32
CA ASN A 463 0.55 -12.56 -12.66
C ASN A 463 0.86 -11.56 -13.77
N ASN A 464 0.49 -10.28 -13.59
CA ASN A 464 0.62 -9.30 -14.66
C ASN A 464 1.93 -8.51 -14.66
N ARG A 465 2.77 -8.65 -13.64
CA ARG A 465 3.98 -7.84 -13.51
C ARG A 465 5.19 -8.65 -13.09
N LEU A 466 5.06 -9.65 -12.22
CA LEU A 466 6.20 -10.49 -11.84
C LEU A 466 6.43 -11.59 -12.87
N LEU A 467 5.41 -12.40 -13.16
CA LEU A 467 5.54 -13.57 -14.05
C LEU A 467 5.65 -13.21 -15.53
N LYS A 468 5.49 -11.93 -15.89
CA LYS A 468 5.58 -11.40 -17.26
C LYS A 468 6.91 -10.74 -17.58
N ARG A 469 7.82 -10.66 -16.59
CA ARG A 469 9.18 -10.12 -16.78
C ARG A 469 10.08 -11.21 -17.34
N SER A 470 10.95 -10.85 -18.28
CA SER A 470 11.95 -11.79 -18.83
C SER A 470 12.59 -12.66 -17.74
N PRO A 471 12.68 -13.98 -17.98
CA PRO A 471 13.28 -14.93 -17.06
C PRO A 471 14.76 -14.61 -16.77
N ASP A 472 15.46 -13.97 -17.72
CA ASP A 472 16.89 -13.66 -17.59
C ASP A 472 17.17 -12.57 -16.53
N ASN A 473 16.15 -11.79 -16.15
CA ASN A 473 16.26 -10.73 -15.14
C ASN A 473 15.16 -10.83 -14.07
N THR A 474 14.68 -12.05 -13.80
CA THR A 474 13.71 -12.29 -12.73
C THR A 474 14.22 -13.43 -11.86
N PRO A 475 14.27 -13.29 -10.53
CA PRO A 475 14.68 -14.39 -9.68
C PRO A 475 13.72 -15.59 -9.91
N PRO A 476 14.22 -16.83 -9.83
CA PRO A 476 13.37 -18.00 -9.95
C PRO A 476 12.21 -17.94 -8.95
N VAL A 477 10.99 -18.07 -9.48
CA VAL A 477 9.74 -18.02 -8.70
C VAL A 477 9.29 -19.44 -8.45
N TYR A 478 9.11 -19.84 -7.20
CA TYR A 478 8.60 -21.16 -6.81
C TYR A 478 7.19 -21.01 -6.26
N ALA A 479 6.22 -21.62 -6.93
CA ALA A 479 4.82 -21.60 -6.51
C ALA A 479 4.59 -22.66 -5.42
N LEU A 480 4.04 -22.23 -4.28
CA LEU A 480 3.76 -23.08 -3.12
C LEU A 480 2.26 -23.06 -2.82
N ASP A 481 1.60 -24.21 -2.85
CA ASP A 481 0.14 -24.31 -2.69
C ASP A 481 -0.24 -24.38 -1.21
N ALA A 482 -0.84 -23.30 -0.69
CA ALA A 482 -1.37 -23.18 0.66
C ALA A 482 -2.91 -23.28 0.73
N THR A 483 -3.55 -23.82 -0.32
CA THR A 483 -5.02 -23.97 -0.39
C THR A 483 -5.56 -24.86 0.73
N ASP A 484 -4.81 -25.88 1.14
CA ASP A 484 -5.14 -26.73 2.27
C ASP A 484 -4.08 -26.62 3.36
N VAL A 485 -4.45 -26.07 4.52
CA VAL A 485 -3.55 -25.85 5.65
C VAL A 485 -3.06 -27.17 6.25
N THR A 486 -3.84 -28.25 6.15
CA THR A 486 -3.44 -29.56 6.68
C THR A 486 -2.21 -30.13 5.95
N HIS A 487 -2.04 -29.73 4.68
CA HIS A 487 -0.92 -30.11 3.84
C HIS A 487 0.21 -29.06 3.81
N TRP A 488 0.16 -28.04 4.68
CA TRP A 488 1.17 -26.95 4.75
C TRP A 488 2.60 -27.47 4.77
N GLN A 489 2.87 -28.48 5.61
CA GLN A 489 4.21 -29.01 5.79
C GLN A 489 4.79 -29.57 4.48
N ASN A 490 3.97 -30.31 3.73
CA ASN A 490 4.41 -31.04 2.53
C ASN A 490 4.33 -30.19 1.25
N LYS A 491 3.42 -29.22 1.18
CA LYS A 491 3.19 -28.39 -0.01
C LYS A 491 3.84 -27.00 0.03
N VAL A 492 4.19 -26.51 1.22
CA VAL A 492 4.74 -25.16 1.39
C VAL A 492 6.09 -25.21 2.09
N HIS A 493 6.15 -25.70 3.33
CA HIS A 493 7.36 -25.66 4.14
C HIS A 493 8.50 -26.50 3.56
N ASN A 494 8.29 -27.82 3.42
CA ASN A 494 9.35 -28.73 2.97
C ASN A 494 9.87 -28.38 1.57
N PRO A 495 9.00 -28.05 0.59
CA PRO A 495 9.48 -27.60 -0.72
C PRO A 495 10.34 -26.33 -0.65
N ALA A 496 9.95 -25.34 0.18
CA ALA A 496 10.74 -24.13 0.35
C ALA A 496 12.13 -24.42 0.96
N VAL A 497 12.19 -25.30 1.97
CA VAL A 497 13.45 -25.73 2.59
C VAL A 497 14.34 -26.46 1.57
N GLU A 498 13.78 -27.35 0.76
CA GLU A 498 14.51 -28.09 -0.28
C GLU A 498 15.13 -27.15 -1.31
N VAL A 499 14.36 -26.17 -1.80
CA VAL A 499 14.86 -25.15 -2.73
C VAL A 499 16.04 -24.39 -2.12
N LEU A 500 15.93 -23.91 -0.89
CA LEU A 500 17.02 -23.17 -0.24
C LEU A 500 18.25 -24.03 -0.02
N GLN A 501 18.09 -25.29 0.39
CA GLN A 501 19.20 -26.21 0.57
C GLN A 501 19.96 -26.46 -0.74
N ALA A 502 19.25 -26.68 -1.84
CA ALA A 502 19.86 -26.83 -3.16
C ALA A 502 20.59 -25.55 -3.60
N MET A 503 19.94 -24.38 -3.48
CA MET A 503 20.56 -23.10 -3.82
C MET A 503 21.80 -22.77 -2.96
N MET A 504 21.81 -23.15 -1.68
CA MET A 504 22.98 -22.97 -0.81
C MET A 504 24.17 -23.83 -1.24
N LYS A 505 23.92 -24.97 -1.91
CA LYS A 505 24.93 -25.85 -2.49
C LYS A 505 25.27 -25.50 -3.95
N ASP A 506 24.67 -24.44 -4.50
CA ASP A 506 24.75 -24.08 -5.92
C ASP A 506 24.23 -25.21 -6.85
N GLU A 507 23.29 -26.01 -6.35
CA GLU A 507 22.57 -27.04 -7.10
C GLU A 507 21.25 -26.48 -7.67
N ILE A 508 20.75 -27.09 -8.75
CA ILE A 508 19.44 -26.77 -9.33
C ILE A 508 18.36 -27.45 -8.48
N PRO A 509 17.41 -26.71 -7.88
CA PRO A 509 16.32 -27.32 -7.13
C PRO A 509 15.48 -28.27 -7.99
N ALA A 510 15.06 -29.40 -7.43
CA ALA A 510 14.21 -30.37 -8.13
C ALA A 510 12.79 -29.82 -8.39
N ILE A 511 12.36 -28.87 -7.56
CA ILE A 511 11.06 -28.21 -7.70
C ILE A 511 11.11 -27.23 -8.88
N PRO A 512 10.19 -27.33 -9.85
CA PRO A 512 10.17 -26.44 -11.00
C PRO A 512 9.76 -25.03 -10.59
N THR A 513 10.26 -24.04 -11.33
CA THR A 513 9.80 -22.65 -11.19
C THR A 513 8.42 -22.47 -11.82
N ALA A 514 7.66 -21.50 -11.32
CA ALA A 514 6.40 -21.07 -11.90
C ALA A 514 6.60 -20.64 -13.36
N PRO A 515 5.67 -20.98 -14.26
CA PRO A 515 5.82 -20.66 -15.68
C PRO A 515 5.77 -19.14 -15.90
N HIS A 516 6.64 -18.67 -16.79
CA HIS A 516 6.56 -17.31 -17.29
C HIS A 516 5.29 -17.15 -18.15
N LEU A 517 4.60 -16.02 -17.99
CA LEU A 517 3.43 -15.66 -18.79
C LEU A 517 3.88 -14.74 -19.91
N GLU A 518 3.67 -15.15 -21.16
CA GLU A 518 3.98 -14.27 -22.30
C GLU A 518 3.11 -13.01 -22.28
N GLU A 519 3.71 -11.85 -22.51
CA GLU A 519 2.96 -10.64 -22.81
C GLU A 519 2.55 -10.63 -24.29
N PRO A 520 1.25 -10.63 -24.61
CA PRO A 520 0.84 -10.28 -25.96
C PRO A 520 1.28 -8.83 -26.21
N LYS A 521 2.02 -8.60 -27.30
CA LYS A 521 2.46 -7.27 -27.74
C LYS A 521 1.24 -6.37 -27.94
N ASN A 522 0.88 -5.59 -26.93
CA ASN A 522 -0.21 -4.63 -27.02
C ASN A 522 0.37 -3.24 -27.27
N LYS A 523 0.04 -2.67 -28.43
CA LYS A 523 0.44 -1.31 -28.76
C LYS A 523 -0.32 -0.35 -27.84
N HIS A 524 0.42 0.45 -27.07
CA HIS A 524 -0.15 1.57 -26.34
C HIS A 524 -0.54 2.65 -27.35
N VAL A 525 -1.83 2.96 -27.43
CA VAL A 525 -2.41 4.00 -28.28
C VAL A 525 -3.56 4.60 -27.50
N LEU A 526 -3.56 5.92 -27.34
CA LEU A 526 -4.68 6.62 -26.75
C LEU A 526 -5.83 6.69 -27.77
N ASN A 527 -6.87 5.93 -27.52
CA ASN A 527 -8.10 5.96 -28.30
C ASN A 527 -9.20 6.63 -27.46
N VAL A 528 -10.00 7.51 -28.07
CA VAL A 528 -11.13 8.18 -27.43
C VAL A 528 -12.42 7.67 -28.07
N CYS A 529 -13.43 7.38 -27.25
CA CYS A 529 -14.74 6.97 -27.73
C CYS A 529 -15.77 8.09 -27.60
N ASP A 530 -16.11 8.72 -28.72
CA ASP A 530 -17.10 9.83 -28.78
C ASP A 530 -18.55 9.38 -28.55
N ILE A 531 -18.80 8.07 -28.53
CA ILE A 531 -20.13 7.49 -28.26
C ILE A 531 -20.35 7.28 -26.76
N CYS A 532 -19.27 7.15 -25.99
CA CYS A 532 -19.33 6.85 -24.56
C CYS A 532 -18.67 7.97 -23.75
N ASP A 533 -19.17 9.20 -23.92
CA ASP A 533 -18.77 10.36 -23.12
C ASP A 533 -17.25 10.59 -23.10
N GLY A 534 -16.58 10.32 -24.22
CA GLY A 534 -15.15 10.56 -24.37
C GLY A 534 -14.25 9.60 -23.57
N ILE A 535 -14.72 8.39 -23.23
CA ILE A 535 -13.89 7.37 -22.56
C ILE A 535 -12.56 7.17 -23.30
N ILE A 536 -11.46 7.25 -22.55
CA ILE A 536 -10.09 7.12 -23.05
C ILE A 536 -9.57 5.70 -22.77
N LEU A 537 -9.00 5.07 -23.79
CA LEU A 537 -8.50 3.69 -23.74
C LEU A 537 -7.06 3.68 -24.24
N VAL A 538 -6.15 3.20 -23.39
CA VAL A 538 -4.70 3.36 -23.57
C VAL A 538 -4.07 2.25 -24.43
N THR A 539 -4.80 1.18 -24.72
CA THR A 539 -4.32 0.09 -25.58
C THR A 539 -5.32 -0.21 -26.69
N GLU A 540 -4.80 -0.68 -27.84
CA GLU A 540 -5.63 -1.12 -28.96
C GLU A 540 -6.55 -2.28 -28.57
N LYS A 541 -6.08 -3.19 -27.70
CA LYS A 541 -6.88 -4.30 -27.18
C LYS A 541 -8.06 -3.80 -26.35
N ASP A 542 -7.82 -2.87 -25.42
CA ASP A 542 -8.88 -2.30 -24.58
C ASP A 542 -9.90 -1.55 -25.43
N PHE A 543 -9.44 -0.84 -26.47
CA PHE A 543 -10.32 -0.19 -27.45
C PHE A 543 -11.22 -1.20 -28.16
N LYS A 544 -10.67 -2.28 -28.72
CA LYS A 544 -11.46 -3.34 -29.36
C LYS A 544 -12.47 -3.98 -28.40
N MET A 545 -12.06 -4.26 -27.16
CA MET A 545 -12.95 -4.81 -26.13
C MET A 545 -14.07 -3.84 -25.76
N HIS A 546 -13.77 -2.54 -25.65
CA HIS A 546 -14.76 -1.50 -25.41
C HIS A 546 -15.79 -1.41 -26.54
N MET A 547 -15.35 -1.37 -27.80
CA MET A 547 -16.22 -1.31 -28.97
C MET A 547 -17.17 -2.52 -29.03
N ALA A 548 -16.73 -3.69 -28.58
CA ALA A 548 -17.54 -4.90 -28.50
C ALA A 548 -18.48 -4.94 -27.27
N SER A 549 -18.30 -4.05 -26.29
CA SER A 549 -19.00 -4.10 -25.00
C SER A 549 -20.50 -3.79 -25.12
N ARG A 550 -21.29 -4.38 -24.21
CA ARG A 550 -22.74 -4.12 -24.12
C ARG A 550 -23.05 -2.64 -23.87
N LYS A 551 -22.24 -1.97 -23.03
CA LYS A 551 -22.38 -0.54 -22.74
C LYS A 551 -22.20 0.30 -24.00
N HIS A 552 -21.13 0.05 -24.76
CA HIS A 552 -20.88 0.77 -26.02
C HIS A 552 -22.01 0.56 -27.04
N LYS A 553 -22.42 -0.70 -27.25
CA LYS A 553 -23.53 -1.04 -28.17
C LYS A 553 -24.84 -0.35 -27.78
N LYS A 554 -25.16 -0.29 -26.48
CA LYS A 554 -26.33 0.40 -25.96
C LYS A 554 -26.26 1.92 -26.19
N ASN A 555 -25.11 2.54 -25.93
CA ASN A 555 -24.92 3.96 -26.15
C ASN A 555 -24.98 4.32 -27.64
N LEU A 556 -24.40 3.48 -28.50
CA LEU A 556 -24.49 3.65 -29.96
C LEU A 556 -25.93 3.58 -30.45
N ALA A 557 -26.72 2.62 -29.96
CA ALA A 557 -28.14 2.50 -30.31
C ALA A 557 -28.93 3.73 -29.84
N ARG A 558 -28.68 4.22 -28.62
CA ARG A 558 -29.30 5.45 -28.09
C ARG A 558 -28.96 6.67 -28.93
N LYS A 559 -27.69 6.83 -29.33
CA LYS A 559 -27.24 7.94 -30.18
C LYS A 559 -27.92 7.92 -31.55
N LYS A 560 -27.99 6.75 -32.20
CA LYS A 560 -28.71 6.57 -33.47
C LYS A 560 -30.21 6.88 -33.36
N ALA A 561 -30.86 6.43 -32.28
CA ALA A 561 -32.27 6.72 -32.05
C ALA A 561 -32.52 8.23 -31.85
N LEU A 562 -31.62 8.92 -31.15
CA LEU A 562 -31.70 10.36 -30.97
C LEU A 562 -31.46 11.13 -32.29
N GLU A 563 -30.50 10.69 -33.09
CA GLU A 563 -30.22 11.26 -34.42
C GLU A 563 -31.44 11.12 -35.35
N LEU A 564 -32.09 9.95 -35.37
CA LEU A 564 -33.32 9.74 -36.14
C LEU A 564 -34.45 10.67 -35.68
N LYS A 565 -34.67 10.78 -34.36
CA LYS A 565 -35.69 11.67 -33.80
C LYS A 565 -35.43 13.14 -34.15
N ASN A 566 -34.16 13.57 -34.11
CA ASN A 566 -33.79 14.94 -34.49
C ASN A 566 -34.02 15.20 -35.98
N GLN A 567 -33.74 14.23 -36.84
CA GLN A 567 -34.02 14.33 -38.28
C GLN A 567 -35.52 14.39 -38.58
N GLU A 568 -36.35 13.69 -37.81
CA GLU A 568 -37.81 13.79 -37.93
C GLU A 568 -38.30 15.18 -37.52
N ILE A 569 -37.82 15.71 -36.40
CA ILE A 569 -38.14 17.07 -35.94
C ILE A 569 -37.69 18.13 -36.95
N GLU A 570 -36.50 17.99 -37.55
CA GLU A 570 -36.03 18.93 -38.60
C GLU A 570 -36.91 18.87 -39.86
N LYS A 571 -37.38 17.69 -40.25
CA LYS A 571 -38.31 17.53 -41.39
C LYS A 571 -39.67 18.13 -41.11
N GLU A 572 -40.19 18.01 -39.88
CA GLU A 572 -41.44 18.67 -39.48
C GLU A 572 -41.29 20.19 -39.51
N LYS A 573 -40.22 20.74 -38.93
CA LYS A 573 -39.94 22.19 -38.99
C LYS A 573 -39.81 22.72 -40.40
N GLN A 574 -39.19 21.96 -41.31
CA GLN A 574 -39.08 22.37 -42.71
C GLN A 574 -40.43 22.36 -43.44
N ARG A 575 -41.33 21.42 -43.09
CA ARG A 575 -42.70 21.39 -43.64
C ARG A 575 -43.50 22.60 -43.18
N ASP A 576 -43.43 22.93 -41.89
CA ASP A 576 -44.16 24.07 -41.32
C ASP A 576 -43.71 25.41 -41.96
N VAL A 577 -42.41 25.59 -42.19
CA VAL A 577 -41.87 26.78 -42.89
C VAL A 577 -42.33 26.84 -44.35
N THR A 578 -42.37 25.71 -45.06
CA THR A 578 -42.89 25.70 -46.45
C THR A 578 -44.39 25.89 -46.54
N GLU A 579 -45.16 25.58 -45.49
CA GLU A 579 -46.61 25.85 -45.45
C GLU A 579 -46.89 27.32 -45.12
N GLU A 580 -46.08 27.96 -44.27
CA GLU A 580 -46.16 29.40 -43.98
C GLU A 580 -45.73 30.28 -45.18
N GLU A 581 -44.77 29.85 -46.01
CA GLU A 581 -44.37 30.61 -47.22
C GLU A 581 -45.37 30.48 -48.39
N ASN A 582 -46.32 29.54 -48.30
CA ASN A 582 -47.38 29.30 -49.31
C ASN A 582 -48.76 29.85 -48.90
N HIS A 583 -48.83 30.61 -47.79
CA HIS A 583 -49.98 31.42 -47.37
C HIS A 583 -49.61 32.90 -47.42
#